data_AF-A0AAU2I1G9-F1
#
_entry.id   AF-A0AAU2I1G9-F1
#
_cell.length_a   1.000
_cell.length_b   1.000
_cell.length_c   1.000
_cell.angle_alpha   90.00
_cell.angle_beta   90.00
_cell.angle_gamma   90.00
#
_symmetry.space_group_name_H-M   'P 1'
#
loop_
_entity.id
_entity.type
_entity.pdbx_description
1 polymer ?
#
loop_
_entity_poly.entity_id
_entity_poly.type
_entity_poly.pdbx_seq_one_letter_code
_entity_poly.pdbx_strand_id
1 'polypeptide(L)'
;MRRLGRRPLRPPPALGVAPGDGDRVCTDLVDPRCTTCGAQPSRREYERLVLPLSQYADRLASYHRHTAMSPQLQSLCQDMLERGLPDIPVSHPTDRGLPVPVEGFEDQRIYVWAERVPDYFASFIEALGESGEAADWRSLWNRPDTELVQFFAFDNGYFHTVLRPGVISGSDAFTAAQSPVAA
;
A
#
# COMPACT_ATOMS: atom_id res chain seq x y z
N MET A 1 -12.39 -13.95 -3.77
CA MET A 1 -10.93 -13.69 -3.89
C MET A 1 -10.34 -14.60 -4.97
N ARG A 2 -10.05 -14.08 -6.16
CA ARG A 2 -9.33 -14.85 -7.20
C ARG A 2 -7.89 -15.08 -6.73
N ARG A 3 -7.35 -16.30 -6.89
CA ARG A 3 -5.93 -16.58 -6.64
C ARG A 3 -5.10 -15.59 -7.46
N LEU A 4 -4.48 -14.61 -6.81
CA LEU A 4 -3.53 -13.70 -7.43
C LEU A 4 -2.39 -14.57 -7.98
N GLY A 5 -2.20 -14.51 -9.30
CA GLY A 5 -1.28 -15.40 -10.00
C GLY A 5 0.13 -15.32 -9.44
N ARG A 6 0.79 -16.48 -9.35
CA ARG A 6 2.21 -16.60 -9.01
C ARG A 6 3.01 -15.84 -10.07
N ARG A 7 3.55 -14.67 -9.72
CA ARG A 7 4.45 -13.93 -10.61
C ARG A 7 5.82 -13.88 -9.96
N PRO A 8 6.85 -14.52 -10.55
CA PRO A 8 8.21 -14.35 -10.06
C PRO A 8 8.57 -12.87 -10.18
N LEU A 9 9.11 -12.31 -9.10
CA LEU A 9 9.65 -10.96 -9.14
C LEU A 9 10.79 -10.94 -10.16
N ARG A 10 10.80 -9.91 -11.01
CA ARG A 10 11.93 -9.69 -11.90
C ARG A 10 13.19 -9.56 -11.03
N PRO A 11 14.27 -10.29 -11.31
CA PRO A 11 15.51 -10.12 -10.56
C PRO A 11 15.94 -8.65 -10.68
N PRO A 12 16.51 -8.06 -9.61
CA PRO A 12 17.07 -6.72 -9.69
C PRO A 12 18.09 -6.67 -10.85
N PRO A 13 18.23 -5.53 -11.54
CA PRO A 13 19.21 -5.40 -12.61
C PRO A 13 20.60 -5.79 -12.11
N ALA A 14 21.36 -6.48 -12.95
CA ALA A 14 22.72 -6.93 -12.63
C ALA A 14 23.62 -5.73 -12.29
N LEU A 15 24.42 -5.91 -11.24
CA LEU A 15 25.36 -4.94 -10.68
C LEU A 15 26.18 -4.22 -11.75
N GLY A 16 25.98 -2.91 -11.83
CA GLY A 16 26.68 -2.02 -12.74
C GLY A 16 26.21 -0.57 -12.61
N VAL A 17 26.18 -0.03 -11.39
CA VAL A 17 25.88 1.39 -11.17
C VAL A 17 27.11 2.03 -10.53
N ALA A 18 27.61 3.09 -11.18
CA ALA A 18 28.72 3.88 -10.70
C ALA A 18 28.40 4.53 -9.33
N PRO A 19 29.40 4.86 -8.50
CA PRO A 19 29.16 5.51 -7.21
C PRO A 19 28.60 6.92 -7.45
N GLY A 20 27.29 7.11 -7.27
CA GLY A 20 26.65 8.43 -7.33
C GLY A 20 25.17 8.44 -7.71
N ASP A 21 24.72 7.51 -8.57
CA ASP A 21 23.46 7.70 -9.31
C ASP A 21 22.45 6.53 -9.18
N GLY A 22 22.42 5.81 -8.06
CA GLY A 22 21.44 4.74 -7.84
C GLY A 22 21.08 4.49 -6.38
N ASP A 23 19.85 4.01 -6.17
CA ASP A 23 19.36 3.56 -4.87
C ASP A 23 20.30 2.49 -4.29
N ARG A 24 21.01 2.83 -3.21
CA ARG A 24 21.86 1.87 -2.49
C ARG A 24 20.97 0.90 -1.73
N VAL A 25 21.07 -0.38 -2.07
CA VAL A 25 20.33 -1.43 -1.36
C VAL A 25 21.24 -2.13 -0.35
N CYS A 26 20.66 -2.80 0.65
CA CYS A 26 21.44 -3.46 1.71
C CYS A 26 22.47 -4.47 1.19
N THR A 27 22.29 -4.99 -0.03
CA THR A 27 23.22 -5.92 -0.68
C THR A 27 24.50 -5.26 -1.19
N ASP A 28 24.56 -3.94 -1.23
CA ASP A 28 25.72 -3.17 -1.71
C ASP A 28 26.72 -2.85 -0.59
N LEU A 29 26.39 -3.23 0.65
CA LEU A 29 27.25 -3.02 1.81
C LEU A 29 28.51 -3.89 1.73
N VAL A 30 29.66 -3.27 1.98
CA VAL A 30 30.94 -3.97 2.15
C VAL A 30 30.98 -4.59 3.54
N ASP A 31 31.28 -5.89 3.60
CA ASP A 31 31.36 -6.70 4.83
C ASP A 31 30.15 -6.54 5.78
N PRO A 32 28.92 -6.85 5.32
CA PRO A 32 27.73 -6.60 6.11
C PRO A 32 27.70 -7.47 7.37
N ARG A 33 27.18 -6.90 8.46
CA ARG A 33 26.99 -7.56 9.76
C ARG A 33 25.58 -7.32 10.25
N CYS A 34 24.94 -8.38 10.76
CA CYS A 34 23.62 -8.29 11.37
C CYS A 34 23.67 -7.42 12.63
N THR A 35 22.81 -6.41 12.71
CA THR A 35 22.73 -5.51 13.88
C THR A 35 22.20 -6.20 15.13
N THR A 36 21.52 -7.34 15.00
CA THR A 36 20.95 -8.10 16.12
C THR A 36 21.94 -9.11 16.71
N CYS A 37 22.67 -9.85 15.87
CA CYS A 37 23.53 -10.96 16.32
C CYS A 37 25.00 -10.86 15.87
N GLY A 38 25.38 -9.87 15.07
CA GLY A 38 26.74 -9.70 14.57
C GLY A 38 27.16 -10.69 13.47
N ALA A 39 26.35 -11.68 13.12
CA ALA A 39 26.68 -12.65 12.07
C ALA A 39 26.66 -12.01 10.66
N GLN A 40 27.37 -12.63 9.73
CA GLN A 40 27.30 -12.27 8.31
C GLN A 40 25.94 -12.66 7.73
N PRO A 41 25.19 -11.74 7.10
CA PRO A 41 23.91 -12.07 6.50
C PRO A 41 24.08 -12.92 5.24
N SER A 42 23.11 -13.78 4.96
CA SER A 42 23.03 -14.60 3.75
C SER A 42 21.79 -14.27 2.92
N ARG A 43 21.84 -14.53 1.62
CA ARG A 43 20.68 -14.37 0.73
C ARG A 43 19.76 -15.58 0.87
N ARG A 44 18.46 -15.33 0.96
CA ARG A 44 17.43 -16.36 1.02
C ARG A 44 16.29 -16.00 0.08
N GLU A 45 15.81 -16.99 -0.66
CA GLU A 45 14.59 -16.88 -1.45
C GLU A 45 13.38 -17.23 -0.59
N TYR A 46 12.28 -16.52 -0.80
CA TYR A 46 11.00 -16.77 -0.15
C TYR A 46 9.86 -16.30 -1.07
N GLU A 47 8.71 -16.93 -0.94
CA GLU A 47 7.50 -16.50 -1.64
C GLU A 47 6.79 -15.40 -0.86
N ARG A 48 6.11 -14.48 -1.53
CA ARG A 48 5.31 -13.44 -0.87
C ARG A 48 4.07 -13.11 -1.69
N LEU A 49 3.03 -12.65 -1.01
CA LEU A 49 1.83 -12.13 -1.64
C LEU A 49 2.11 -10.73 -2.20
N VAL A 50 1.53 -10.45 -3.38
CA VAL A 50 1.68 -9.17 -4.08
C VAL A 50 0.32 -8.62 -4.47
N LEU A 51 0.16 -7.31 -4.31
CA LEU A 51 -0.92 -6.53 -4.90
C LEU A 51 -0.45 -6.07 -6.30
N PRO A 52 -1.06 -6.56 -7.38
CA PRO A 52 -0.71 -6.14 -8.73
C PRO A 52 -1.33 -4.77 -9.03
N LEU A 53 -0.70 -3.70 -8.54
CA LEU A 53 -1.27 -2.36 -8.53
C LEU A 53 -1.59 -1.83 -9.94
N SER A 54 -0.81 -2.25 -10.94
CA SER A 54 -1.04 -1.97 -12.36
C SER A 54 -2.44 -2.36 -12.86
N GLN A 55 -3.07 -3.38 -12.27
CA GLN A 55 -4.43 -3.79 -12.64
C GLN A 55 -5.50 -2.76 -12.24
N TYR A 56 -5.16 -1.81 -11.36
CA TYR A 56 -6.06 -0.78 -10.87
C TYR A 56 -5.73 0.61 -11.43
N ALA A 57 -4.86 0.72 -12.43
CA ALA A 57 -4.44 1.99 -13.01
C ALA A 57 -5.62 2.86 -13.48
N ASP A 58 -6.59 2.28 -14.19
CA ASP A 58 -7.77 3.02 -14.67
C ASP A 58 -8.65 3.52 -13.53
N ARG A 59 -8.80 2.71 -12.47
CA ARG A 59 -9.56 3.08 -11.26
C ARG A 59 -8.86 4.22 -10.51
N LEU A 60 -7.54 4.14 -10.39
CA LEU A 60 -6.71 5.19 -9.78
C LEU A 60 -6.78 6.48 -10.59
N ALA A 61 -6.62 6.42 -11.91
CA ALA A 61 -6.76 7.59 -12.78
C ALA A 61 -8.15 8.22 -12.67
N SER A 62 -9.20 7.41 -12.56
CA SER A 62 -10.56 7.90 -12.30
C SER A 62 -10.68 8.55 -10.93
N TYR A 63 -10.15 7.91 -9.89
CA TYR A 63 -10.12 8.48 -8.54
C TYR A 63 -9.41 9.84 -8.52
N HIS A 64 -8.25 9.95 -9.16
CA HIS A 64 -7.46 11.19 -9.22
C HIS A 64 -8.22 12.35 -9.88
N ARG A 65 -8.99 12.09 -10.95
CA ARG A 65 -9.80 13.13 -11.62
C ARG A 65 -10.93 13.69 -10.75
N HIS A 66 -11.40 12.93 -9.76
CA HIS A 66 -12.53 13.31 -8.91
C HIS A 66 -12.11 13.66 -7.47
N THR A 67 -10.80 13.69 -7.19
CA THR A 67 -10.27 13.99 -5.87
C THR A 67 -9.53 15.33 -5.91
N ALA A 68 -9.88 16.25 -5.03
CA ALA A 68 -9.10 17.47 -4.88
C ALA A 68 -7.73 17.14 -4.27
N MET A 69 -6.67 17.61 -4.93
CA MET A 69 -5.29 17.39 -4.53
C MET A 69 -4.47 18.64 -4.81
N SER A 70 -3.42 18.86 -4.02
CA SER A 70 -2.43 19.90 -4.32
C SER A 70 -1.74 19.62 -5.67
N PRO A 71 -1.21 20.64 -6.36
CA PRO A 71 -0.49 20.45 -7.63
C PRO A 71 0.66 19.45 -7.54
N GLN A 72 1.35 19.40 -6.40
CA GLN A 72 2.45 18.48 -6.15
C GLN A 72 1.95 17.02 -6.10
N LEU A 73 0.82 16.77 -5.42
CA LEU A 73 0.23 15.43 -5.37
C LEU A 73 -0.32 15.01 -6.73
N GLN A 74 -0.90 15.93 -7.50
CA GLN A 74 -1.35 15.65 -8.86
C GLN A 74 -0.18 15.24 -9.76
N SER A 75 0.94 15.98 -9.69
CA SER A 75 2.17 15.63 -10.42
C SER A 75 2.69 14.25 -10.04
N LEU A 76 2.76 13.94 -8.74
CA LEU A 76 3.17 12.61 -8.26
C LEU A 76 2.27 11.50 -8.83
N CYS A 77 0.95 11.71 -8.82
CA CYS A 77 -0.01 10.72 -9.32
C CYS A 77 0.15 10.49 -10.83
N GLN A 78 0.32 11.58 -11.59
CA GLN A 78 0.55 11.51 -13.03
C GLN A 78 1.87 10.76 -13.33
N ASP A 79 2.97 11.15 -12.70
CA ASP A 79 4.28 10.50 -12.88
C ASP A 79 4.20 9.00 -12.58
N MET A 80 3.43 8.58 -11.57
CA MET A 80 3.27 7.18 -11.22
C MET A 80 2.47 6.37 -12.23
N LEU A 81 1.42 6.97 -12.81
CA LEU A 81 0.65 6.33 -13.87
C LEU A 81 1.48 6.22 -15.16
N GLU A 82 2.24 7.25 -15.52
CA GLU A 82 3.08 7.29 -16.72
C GLU A 82 4.26 6.31 -16.64
N ARG A 83 4.92 6.21 -15.47
CA ARG A 83 6.02 5.26 -15.25
C ARG A 83 5.57 3.81 -15.14
N GLY A 84 4.27 3.58 -14.92
CA GLY A 84 3.68 2.27 -14.67
C GLY A 84 3.73 1.89 -13.19
N LEU A 85 2.59 1.43 -12.68
CA LEU A 85 2.43 1.10 -11.26
C LEU A 85 3.09 -0.25 -10.93
N PRO A 86 3.93 -0.31 -9.87
CA PRO A 86 4.66 -1.52 -9.50
C PRO A 86 3.77 -2.53 -8.77
N ASP A 87 4.15 -3.81 -8.80
CA ASP A 87 3.55 -4.82 -7.94
C ASP A 87 4.03 -4.58 -6.49
N ILE A 88 3.11 -4.42 -5.56
CA ILE A 88 3.41 -4.09 -4.15
C ILE A 88 3.37 -5.36 -3.30
N PRO A 89 4.46 -5.73 -2.62
CA PRO A 89 4.44 -6.81 -1.64
C PRO A 89 3.49 -6.49 -0.49
N VAL A 90 2.61 -7.43 -0.14
CA VAL A 90 1.66 -7.26 0.97
C VAL A 90 1.88 -8.26 2.09
N SER A 91 2.90 -9.11 1.98
CA SER A 91 3.34 -10.01 3.06
C SER A 91 4.86 -10.05 3.18
N HIS A 92 5.33 -10.25 4.42
CA HIS A 92 6.76 -10.38 4.74
C HIS A 92 6.99 -11.47 5.79
N PRO A 93 8.13 -12.19 5.71
CA PRO A 93 8.53 -13.13 6.75
C PRO A 93 8.96 -12.38 8.00
N THR A 94 8.12 -12.42 9.04
CA THR A 94 8.40 -11.84 10.35
C THR A 94 7.46 -12.48 11.38
N ASP A 95 7.83 -12.43 12.64
CA ASP A 95 7.02 -12.87 13.77
C ASP A 95 6.03 -11.79 14.25
N ARG A 96 6.28 -10.51 13.93
CA ARG A 96 5.52 -9.35 14.42
C ARG A 96 4.55 -8.79 13.38
N GLY A 97 3.29 -8.60 13.78
CA GLY A 97 2.22 -8.01 12.95
C GLY A 97 1.01 -8.93 12.83
N LEU A 98 0.09 -8.60 11.92
CA LEU A 98 -1.09 -9.44 11.67
C LEU A 98 -0.74 -10.68 10.85
N PRO A 99 -1.21 -11.89 11.23
CA PRO A 99 -0.97 -13.11 10.47
C PRO A 99 -1.64 -13.04 9.10
N VAL A 100 -0.98 -13.59 8.07
CA VAL A 100 -1.55 -13.70 6.73
C VAL A 100 -2.61 -14.82 6.73
N PRO A 101 -3.89 -14.53 6.37
CA PRO A 101 -4.96 -15.52 6.40
C PRO A 101 -5.02 -16.34 5.08
N VAL A 102 -3.85 -16.77 4.58
CA VAL A 102 -3.72 -17.53 3.33
C VAL A 102 -2.88 -18.76 3.61
N GLU A 103 -3.42 -19.93 3.26
CA GLU A 103 -2.72 -21.22 3.39
C GLU A 103 -1.37 -21.19 2.64
N GLY A 104 -0.31 -21.63 3.34
CA GLY A 104 1.07 -21.62 2.85
C GLY A 104 1.86 -20.34 3.13
N PHE A 105 1.29 -19.37 3.87
CA PHE A 105 1.94 -18.12 4.28
C PHE A 105 1.90 -17.88 5.80
N GLU A 106 1.79 -18.95 6.59
CA GLU A 106 1.61 -18.90 8.05
C GLU A 106 2.81 -18.26 8.79
N ASP A 107 4.00 -18.34 8.19
CA ASP A 107 5.25 -17.74 8.69
C ASP A 107 5.39 -16.25 8.32
N GLN A 108 4.36 -15.65 7.69
CA GLN A 108 4.38 -14.28 7.24
C GLN A 108 3.36 -13.40 7.94
N ARG A 109 3.62 -12.10 7.91
CA ARG A 109 2.71 -11.06 8.40
C ARG A 109 2.34 -10.10 7.29
N ILE A 110 1.15 -9.52 7.43
CA ILE A 110 0.66 -8.50 6.51
C ILE A 110 1.59 -7.30 6.58
N TYR A 111 1.94 -6.75 5.42
CA TYR A 111 2.72 -5.53 5.35
C TYR A 111 2.00 -4.39 6.06
N VAL A 112 2.70 -3.67 6.95
CA VAL A 112 2.10 -2.62 7.79
C VAL A 112 1.25 -1.62 7.00
N TRP A 113 1.70 -1.18 5.83
CA TRP A 113 0.94 -0.23 5.01
C TRP A 113 -0.30 -0.85 4.36
N ALA A 114 -0.33 -2.16 4.13
CA ALA A 114 -1.53 -2.85 3.68
C ALA A 114 -2.57 -2.99 4.81
N GLU A 115 -2.15 -3.30 6.04
CA GLU A 115 -3.06 -3.39 7.20
C GLU A 115 -3.56 -2.02 7.69
N ARG A 116 -2.81 -0.93 7.47
CA ARG A 116 -3.30 0.43 7.79
C ARG A 116 -4.55 0.82 7.02
N VAL A 117 -4.82 0.22 5.85
CA VAL A 117 -6.00 0.56 5.04
C VAL A 117 -7.30 0.14 5.74
N PRO A 118 -7.52 -1.13 6.14
CA PRO A 118 -8.68 -1.52 6.92
C PRO A 118 -8.74 -0.88 8.31
N ASP A 119 -7.60 -0.52 8.91
CA ASP A 119 -7.53 0.17 10.21
C ASP A 119 -8.33 1.50 10.22
N TYR A 120 -8.21 2.32 9.16
CA TYR A 120 -9.03 3.54 9.03
C TYR A 120 -10.54 3.27 9.11
N PHE A 121 -10.99 2.16 8.54
CA PHE A 121 -12.40 1.78 8.60
C PHE A 121 -12.77 1.24 9.97
N ALA A 122 -11.90 0.47 10.61
CA ALA A 122 -12.10 -0.01 11.97
C ALA A 122 -12.25 1.16 12.96
N SER A 123 -11.35 2.14 12.90
CA SER A 123 -11.43 3.34 13.75
C SER A 123 -12.70 4.16 13.48
N PHE A 124 -13.13 4.27 12.21
CA PHE A 124 -14.38 4.93 11.87
C PHE A 124 -15.60 4.20 12.49
N ILE A 125 -15.64 2.87 12.38
CA ILE A 125 -16.73 2.04 12.94
C ILE A 125 -16.74 2.13 14.48
N GLU A 126 -15.57 2.12 15.10
CA GLU A 126 -15.42 2.26 16.55
C GLU A 126 -15.95 3.61 17.04
N ALA A 127 -15.59 4.70 16.37
CA ALA A 127 -16.09 6.04 16.69
C ALA A 127 -17.63 6.14 16.54
N LEU A 128 -18.22 5.48 15.54
CA LEU A 128 -19.68 5.38 15.40
C LEU A 128 -20.33 4.52 16.49
N GLY A 129 -19.59 3.60 17.11
CA GLY A 129 -20.06 2.81 18.25
C GLY A 129 -20.34 3.68 19.46
N GLU A 130 -19.52 4.71 19.67
CA GLU A 130 -19.72 5.70 20.73
C GLU A 130 -20.97 6.59 20.47
N SER A 131 -21.33 6.84 19.20
CA SER A 131 -22.53 7.58 18.82
C SER A 131 -23.80 6.73 18.67
N GLY A 132 -23.67 5.39 18.70
CA GLY A 132 -24.77 4.45 18.50
C GLY A 132 -25.13 4.16 17.03
N GLU A 133 -24.32 4.61 16.08
CA GLU A 133 -24.56 4.51 14.63
C GLU A 133 -23.71 3.43 13.94
N ALA A 134 -22.93 2.65 14.69
CA ALA A 134 -22.01 1.65 14.14
C ALA A 134 -22.67 0.64 13.20
N ALA A 135 -23.95 0.30 13.39
CA ALA A 135 -24.67 -0.63 12.51
C ALA A 135 -24.82 -0.11 11.07
N ASP A 136 -24.88 1.22 10.91
CA ASP A 136 -25.15 1.90 9.64
C ASP A 136 -23.89 2.48 8.97
N TRP A 137 -22.70 2.11 9.44
CA TRP A 137 -21.42 2.67 8.96
C TRP A 137 -21.25 2.63 7.44
N ARG A 138 -21.75 1.56 6.77
CA ARG A 138 -21.69 1.44 5.30
C ARG A 138 -22.55 2.46 4.61
N SER A 139 -23.73 2.72 5.17
CA SER A 139 -24.63 3.75 4.64
C SER A 139 -23.93 5.09 4.74
N LEU A 140 -23.46 5.46 5.94
CA LEU A 140 -22.73 6.69 6.22
C LEU A 140 -21.52 6.89 5.31
N TRP A 141 -20.67 5.87 5.18
CA TRP A 141 -19.47 5.94 4.34
C TRP A 141 -19.77 6.16 2.85
N ASN A 142 -20.89 5.63 2.35
CA ASN A 142 -21.25 5.69 0.94
C ASN A 142 -22.30 6.77 0.62
N ARG A 143 -22.65 7.64 1.57
CA ARG A 143 -23.63 8.69 1.28
C ARG A 143 -23.05 9.70 0.28
N PRO A 144 -23.86 10.21 -0.65
CA PRO A 144 -23.40 11.18 -1.63
C PRO A 144 -23.01 12.54 -1.01
N ASP A 145 -23.47 12.83 0.20
CA ASP A 145 -23.14 14.04 0.96
C ASP A 145 -21.98 13.86 1.95
N THR A 146 -21.36 12.68 1.98
CA THR A 146 -20.21 12.42 2.85
C THR A 146 -18.90 12.70 2.15
N GLU A 147 -18.09 13.56 2.75
CA GLU A 147 -16.76 13.90 2.27
C GLU A 147 -15.68 13.27 3.14
N LEU A 148 -14.71 12.61 2.48
CA LEU A 148 -13.53 12.08 3.15
C LEU A 148 -12.35 13.05 2.98
N VAL A 149 -11.97 13.73 4.07
CA VAL A 149 -10.79 14.59 4.12
C VAL A 149 -9.65 13.85 4.83
N GLN A 150 -8.49 13.78 4.19
CA GLN A 150 -7.31 13.08 4.71
C GLN A 150 -6.19 14.09 4.99
N PHE A 151 -5.80 14.23 6.26
CA PHE A 151 -4.67 15.05 6.69
C PHE A 151 -3.42 14.19 6.80
N PHE A 152 -2.38 14.52 6.02
CA PHE A 152 -1.10 13.81 6.03
C PHE A 152 0.04 14.72 5.55
N ALA A 153 1.28 14.36 5.91
CA ALA A 153 2.47 15.07 5.46
C ALA A 153 2.93 14.59 4.08
N PHE A 154 3.78 15.36 3.39
CA PHE A 154 4.14 15.13 1.98
C PHE A 154 4.71 13.73 1.69
N ASP A 155 5.43 13.14 2.65
CA ASP A 155 6.03 11.82 2.59
C ASP A 155 4.99 10.69 2.52
N ASN A 156 3.76 10.96 2.94
CA ASN A 156 2.64 10.02 2.90
C ASN A 156 1.79 10.15 1.63
N GLY A 157 2.15 11.04 0.69
CA GLY A 157 1.41 11.27 -0.55
C GLY A 157 1.15 9.98 -1.33
N TYR A 158 2.22 9.19 -1.58
CA TYR A 158 2.10 7.92 -2.28
C TYR A 158 1.13 6.94 -1.60
N PHE A 159 1.17 6.87 -0.26
CA PHE A 159 0.28 5.98 0.48
C PHE A 159 -1.18 6.38 0.28
N HIS A 160 -1.52 7.65 0.48
CA HIS A 160 -2.90 8.12 0.44
C HIS A 160 -3.49 8.25 -0.97
N THR A 161 -2.67 8.53 -1.98
CA THR A 161 -3.16 8.77 -3.34
C THR A 161 -2.97 7.57 -4.28
N VAL A 162 -2.12 6.59 -3.92
CA VAL A 162 -1.81 5.43 -4.77
C VAL A 162 -2.08 4.11 -4.06
N LEU A 163 -1.35 3.80 -2.97
CA LEU A 163 -1.43 2.48 -2.35
C LEU A 163 -2.80 2.21 -1.71
N ARG A 164 -3.27 3.12 -0.85
CA ARG A 164 -4.57 3.02 -0.18
C ARG A 164 -5.73 2.87 -1.17
N PRO A 165 -5.93 3.76 -2.16
CA PRO A 165 -7.00 3.60 -3.14
C PRO A 165 -6.81 2.36 -4.02
N GLY A 166 -5.58 1.90 -4.25
CA GLY A 166 -5.29 0.63 -4.92
C GLY A 166 -5.77 -0.60 -4.12
N VAL A 167 -5.50 -0.63 -2.80
CA VAL A 167 -5.98 -1.68 -1.90
C VAL A 167 -7.51 -1.68 -1.82
N ILE A 168 -8.12 -0.49 -1.68
CA ILE A 168 -9.59 -0.32 -1.67
C ILE A 168 -10.18 -0.81 -2.99
N SER A 169 -9.56 -0.47 -4.13
CA SER A 169 -10.00 -0.91 -5.46
C SER A 169 -9.94 -2.42 -5.65
N GLY A 170 -9.09 -3.13 -4.91
CA GLY A 170 -9.03 -4.60 -4.92
C GLY A 170 -10.09 -5.26 -4.03
N SER A 171 -10.84 -4.47 -3.25
CA SER A 171 -11.88 -4.94 -2.33
C SER A 171 -13.27 -4.55 -2.83
N ASP A 172 -14.23 -5.47 -2.77
CA ASP A 172 -15.64 -5.16 -3.03
C ASP A 172 -16.34 -4.55 -1.80
N ALA A 173 -15.63 -4.47 -0.67
CA ALA A 173 -16.18 -4.09 0.63
C ALA A 173 -16.21 -2.57 0.87
N PHE A 174 -15.41 -1.80 0.13
CA PHE A 174 -15.21 -0.38 0.36
C PHE A 174 -15.22 0.38 -0.97
N THR A 175 -16.12 1.34 -1.10
CA THR A 175 -16.06 2.32 -2.19
C THR A 175 -15.07 3.41 -1.78
N ALA A 176 -14.23 3.87 -2.71
CA ALA A 176 -13.42 5.05 -2.50
C ALA A 176 -14.37 6.26 -2.37
N ALA A 177 -14.76 6.60 -1.15
CA ALA A 177 -15.55 7.80 -0.87
C ALA A 177 -14.80 9.00 -1.47
N GLN A 178 -15.53 9.81 -2.24
CA GLN A 178 -15.01 10.89 -3.08
C GLN A 178 -15.17 12.21 -2.33
N SER A 179 -14.22 13.13 -2.45
CA SER A 179 -14.46 14.54 -2.11
C SER A 179 -13.67 15.46 -3.06
N PRO A 180 -14.30 16.53 -3.57
CA PRO A 180 -13.62 17.70 -4.07
C PRO A 180 -13.58 18.77 -2.97
N VAL A 181 -12.47 18.98 -2.23
CA VAL A 181 -12.09 20.31 -1.72
C VAL A 181 -10.60 20.37 -1.35
N ALA A 182 -9.99 21.49 -1.75
CA ALA A 182 -8.63 21.93 -1.48
C ALA A 182 -8.54 22.74 -0.17
N ALA A 183 -7.38 22.66 0.49
CA ALA A 183 -6.82 23.72 1.31
C ALA A 183 -5.30 23.76 1.07
#